data_AF-A0A9P0JGT5-F1
#
_entry.id   AF-A0A9P0JGT5-F1
#
_cell.length_a   1.000
_cell.length_b   1.000
_cell.length_c   1.000
_cell.angle_alpha   90.00
_cell.angle_beta   90.00
_cell.angle_gamma   90.00
#
_symmetry.space_group_name_H-M   'P 1'
#
loop_
_entity.id
_entity.type
_entity.pdbx_description
1 polymer ?
#
loop_
_entity_poly.entity_id
_entity_poly.type
_entity_poly.pdbx_seq_one_letter_code
_entity_poly.pdbx_strand_id
1 'polypeptide(L)'
;MSSGDARLSRRRGQASNGATGSDSGQQQQSNEQELATKMLQIQSKRFYLDVKQNRRGKFIKVAEIGADGRRSQIFLALSTAADFRDHLGTFSEFYSQLGPPNSDTIPEDGKLKSEMMIKDNRRYYLDLKENARGRFLRVSQTITRGGPRSQVAIPAQGMIEFRDNLTDLLDEFGTDDGGFKGDLPDGRHMRVDNKNFYFDVGQNNRGIYMRISEVTTTVKGNFRTAITVPEKSWSRFRDYFRDYCEKMAECNEKSTTATSVPAESASPQ
;
A
#
# COMPACT_ATOMS: atom_id res chain seq x y z
N MET A 1 -2.25 -3.06 88.01
CA MET A 1 -2.18 -1.66 87.57
C MET A 1 -2.51 -1.64 86.09
N SER A 2 -3.80 -1.46 85.78
CA SER A 2 -4.36 -0.28 85.08
C SER A 2 -4.00 -0.27 83.60
N SER A 3 -4.92 -0.70 82.74
CA SER A 3 -5.78 0.18 81.91
C SER A 3 -4.99 0.77 80.71
N GLY A 4 -5.46 0.74 79.47
CA GLY A 4 -6.82 0.54 79.01
C GLY A 4 -6.91 0.31 77.51
N ASP A 5 -8.15 0.10 77.17
CA ASP A 5 -8.75 -0.41 75.96
C ASP A 5 -8.96 0.70 74.91
N ALA A 6 -9.43 0.26 73.72
CA ALA A 6 -10.37 0.98 72.85
C ALA A 6 -9.87 1.79 71.62
N ARG A 7 -10.35 1.28 70.47
CA ARG A 7 -11.09 1.98 69.37
C ARG A 7 -10.42 2.10 67.99
N LEU A 8 -10.77 1.12 67.16
CA LEU A 8 -11.44 1.28 65.86
C LEU A 8 -11.76 2.73 65.43
N SER A 9 -11.28 3.11 64.23
CA SER A 9 -12.03 4.01 63.35
C SER A 9 -11.93 3.58 61.89
N ARG A 10 -13.11 3.38 61.29
CA ARG A 10 -13.35 3.14 59.87
C ARG A 10 -13.00 4.39 59.07
N ARG A 11 -12.35 4.25 57.91
CA ARG A 11 -12.64 5.11 56.75
C ARG A 11 -12.73 4.29 55.47
N ARG A 12 -13.79 4.61 54.74
CA ARG A 12 -14.34 4.02 53.53
C ARG A 12 -13.97 4.95 52.38
N GLY A 13 -13.62 4.38 51.23
CA GLY A 13 -13.69 5.03 49.92
C GLY A 13 -12.35 5.44 49.31
N GLN A 14 -11.96 4.79 48.20
CA GLN A 14 -12.21 5.34 46.86
C GLN A 14 -11.83 4.31 45.80
N ALA A 15 -12.77 4.04 44.90
CA ALA A 15 -12.54 3.35 43.65
C ALA A 15 -11.65 4.22 42.75
N SER A 16 -10.53 3.71 42.29
CA SER A 16 -9.75 4.29 41.20
C SER A 16 -10.15 3.60 39.89
N ASN A 17 -11.08 4.23 39.18
CA ASN A 17 -11.26 4.05 37.74
C ASN A 17 -9.95 4.45 37.05
N GLY A 18 -9.21 3.46 36.54
CA GLY A 18 -8.10 3.65 35.61
C GLY A 18 -8.51 3.14 34.24
N ALA A 19 -9.08 4.00 33.42
CA ALA A 19 -9.40 3.73 32.03
C ALA A 19 -8.13 3.80 31.15
N THR A 20 -8.23 3.13 30.00
CA THR A 20 -7.51 3.37 28.72
C THR A 20 -6.14 2.71 28.49
N GLY A 21 -6.10 1.91 27.42
CA GLY A 21 -5.04 2.04 26.41
C GLY A 21 -4.37 0.76 25.93
N SER A 22 -4.98 0.01 25.01
CA SER A 22 -4.36 -0.51 23.76
C SER A 22 -5.12 -1.72 23.17
N ASP A 23 -6.38 -1.52 22.77
CA ASP A 23 -6.98 -2.32 21.70
C ASP A 23 -7.20 -1.44 20.47
N SER A 24 -6.10 -1.15 19.77
CA SER A 24 -6.09 -0.44 18.50
C SER A 24 -6.03 -1.41 17.30
N GLY A 25 -6.55 -2.63 17.47
CA GLY A 25 -6.56 -3.65 16.41
C GLY A 25 -7.89 -3.81 15.66
N GLN A 26 -9.02 -3.38 16.23
CA GLN A 26 -10.34 -3.82 15.71
C GLN A 26 -11.04 -2.89 14.71
N GLN A 27 -10.56 -1.66 14.48
CA GLN A 27 -11.28 -0.72 13.59
C GLN A 27 -10.93 -0.79 12.09
N GLN A 28 -10.04 -1.69 11.66
CA GLN A 28 -9.75 -1.90 10.23
C GLN A 28 -10.48 -3.10 9.61
N GLN A 29 -11.21 -3.90 10.39
CA GLN A 29 -11.86 -5.13 9.89
C GLN A 29 -13.16 -4.91 9.10
N SER A 30 -13.77 -3.72 9.10
CA SER A 30 -15.11 -3.53 8.53
C SER A 30 -15.20 -3.45 6.99
N ASN A 31 -14.10 -3.66 6.26
CA ASN A 31 -14.07 -3.54 4.79
C ASN A 31 -13.18 -4.58 4.08
N GLU A 32 -12.71 -5.60 4.81
CA GLU A 32 -11.89 -6.67 4.25
C GLU A 32 -12.68 -7.98 4.25
N GLN A 33 -13.01 -8.49 3.07
CA GLN A 33 -13.64 -9.79 2.90
C GLN A 33 -12.56 -10.86 2.79
N GLU A 34 -12.64 -11.90 3.61
CA GLU A 34 -11.80 -13.09 3.46
C GLU A 34 -12.40 -14.00 2.38
N LEU A 35 -11.59 -14.39 1.40
CA LEU A 35 -11.99 -15.23 0.28
C LEU A 35 -11.55 -16.68 0.46
N ALA A 36 -10.32 -16.88 0.94
CA ALA A 36 -9.76 -18.19 1.24
C ALA A 36 -8.69 -18.09 2.33
N THR A 37 -8.48 -19.17 3.07
CA THR A 37 -7.38 -19.29 4.02
C THR A 37 -6.74 -20.67 3.89
N LYS A 38 -5.41 -20.71 3.88
CA LYS A 38 -4.62 -21.94 4.00
C LYS A 38 -3.69 -21.84 5.20
N MET A 39 -3.62 -22.90 5.99
CA MET A 39 -2.76 -22.98 7.17
C MET A 39 -1.69 -24.04 6.94
N LEU A 40 -0.42 -23.64 7.10
CA LEU A 40 0.73 -24.55 7.03
C LEU A 40 1.39 -24.62 8.39
N GLN A 41 1.79 -25.82 8.79
CA GLN A 41 2.60 -26.02 9.99
C GLN A 41 3.97 -26.56 9.59
N ILE A 42 5.00 -25.72 9.73
CA ILE A 42 6.36 -26.04 9.32
C ILE A 42 7.26 -25.95 10.55
N GLN A 43 7.81 -27.10 10.98
CA GLN A 43 8.50 -27.24 12.27
C GLN A 43 7.62 -26.73 13.43
N SER A 44 8.15 -25.80 14.25
CA SER A 44 7.49 -25.19 15.39
C SER A 44 6.77 -23.89 15.04
N LYS A 45 6.60 -23.58 13.74
CA LYS A 45 5.95 -22.35 13.26
C LYS A 45 4.66 -22.68 12.52
N ARG A 46 3.68 -21.77 12.61
CA ARG A 46 2.43 -21.85 11.85
C ARG A 46 2.34 -20.66 10.91
N PHE A 47 2.01 -20.92 9.66
CA PHE A 47 1.81 -19.92 8.64
C PHE A 47 0.35 -19.91 8.21
N TYR A 48 -0.20 -18.71 8.01
CA TYR A 48 -1.55 -18.52 7.46
C TYR A 48 -1.43 -17.70 6.19
N LEU A 49 -1.96 -18.23 5.09
CA LEU A 49 -2.05 -17.57 3.80
C LEU A 49 -3.52 -17.25 3.57
N ASP A 50 -3.90 -16.00 3.85
CA ASP A 50 -5.27 -15.56 3.69
C ASP A 50 -5.39 -14.72 2.42
N VAL A 51 -6.22 -15.17 1.47
CA VAL A 51 -6.64 -14.35 0.34
C VAL A 51 -7.76 -13.45 0.82
N LYS A 52 -7.53 -12.14 0.75
CA LYS A 52 -8.48 -11.12 1.18
C LYS A 52 -8.77 -10.14 0.05
N GLN A 53 -9.95 -9.54 0.09
CA GLN A 53 -10.40 -8.53 -0.84
C GLN A 53 -10.80 -7.27 -0.09
N ASN A 54 -10.34 -6.13 -0.57
CA ASN A 54 -10.79 -4.82 -0.11
C ASN A 54 -11.13 -3.93 -1.32
N ARG A 55 -11.48 -2.67 -1.06
CA ARG A 55 -11.81 -1.69 -2.12
C ARG A 55 -10.66 -1.43 -3.12
N ARG A 56 -9.44 -1.86 -2.82
CA ARG A 56 -8.24 -1.65 -3.64
C ARG A 56 -7.91 -2.84 -4.54
N GLY A 57 -8.59 -3.97 -4.37
CA GLY A 57 -8.29 -5.21 -5.07
C GLY A 57 -8.16 -6.40 -4.13
N LYS A 58 -7.74 -7.53 -4.69
CA LYS A 58 -7.43 -8.75 -3.94
C LYS A 58 -5.96 -8.71 -3.50
N PHE A 59 -5.64 -9.37 -2.39
CA PHE A 59 -4.28 -9.50 -1.90
C PHE A 59 -4.14 -10.76 -1.04
N ILE A 60 -2.90 -11.25 -0.91
CA ILE A 60 -2.56 -12.36 -0.01
C ILE A 60 -1.88 -11.80 1.22
N LYS A 61 -2.44 -12.09 2.39
CA LYS A 61 -1.84 -11.84 3.68
C LYS A 61 -1.12 -13.11 4.14
N VAL A 62 0.19 -13.02 4.33
CA VAL A 62 0.99 -14.11 4.90
C VAL A 62 1.30 -13.76 6.34
N ALA A 63 0.77 -14.53 7.28
CA ALA A 63 1.07 -14.41 8.70
C ALA A 63 1.95 -15.57 9.18
N GLU A 64 2.96 -15.26 9.97
CA GLU A 64 3.81 -16.21 10.69
C GLU A 64 3.49 -16.11 12.18
N ILE A 65 3.28 -17.27 12.81
CA ILE A 65 3.28 -17.44 14.26
C ILE A 65 4.53 -18.24 14.63
N GLY A 66 5.46 -17.57 15.30
CA GLY A 66 6.70 -18.16 15.81
C GLY A 66 6.45 -19.12 16.98
N ALA A 67 7.46 -19.93 17.30
CA ALA A 67 7.41 -20.86 18.44
C ALA A 67 7.24 -20.15 19.79
N ASP A 68 7.67 -18.89 19.87
CA ASP A 68 7.52 -17.99 21.01
C ASP A 68 6.18 -17.24 21.02
N GLY A 69 5.27 -17.57 20.10
CA GLY A 69 3.98 -16.90 19.94
C GLY A 69 4.05 -15.54 19.26
N ARG A 70 5.24 -15.06 18.85
CA ARG A 70 5.36 -13.80 18.13
C ARG A 70 4.67 -13.90 16.78
N ARG A 71 3.85 -12.90 16.48
CA ARG A 71 3.13 -12.77 15.22
C ARG A 71 3.85 -11.78 14.31
N SER A 72 4.14 -12.21 13.10
CA SER A 72 4.67 -11.36 12.04
C SER A 72 3.83 -11.53 10.78
N GLN A 73 3.75 -10.52 9.93
CA GLN A 73 2.94 -10.61 8.72
C GLN A 73 3.50 -9.75 7.59
N ILE A 74 3.31 -10.22 6.36
CA ILE A 74 3.58 -9.47 5.13
C ILE A 74 2.32 -9.50 4.26
N PHE A 75 2.24 -8.55 3.34
CA PHE A 75 1.12 -8.41 2.40
C PHE A 75 1.64 -8.41 0.99
N LEU A 76 1.12 -9.30 0.16
CA LEU A 76 1.49 -9.51 -1.24
C LEU A 76 0.31 -9.17 -2.13
N ALA A 77 0.55 -8.43 -3.21
CA ALA A 77 -0.40 -8.38 -4.32
C ALA A 77 -0.39 -9.75 -5.05
N LEU A 78 -1.43 -10.11 -5.81
CA LEU A 78 -1.49 -11.44 -6.44
C LEU A 78 -0.37 -11.61 -7.47
N SER A 79 -0.03 -10.54 -8.19
CA SER A 79 1.11 -10.52 -9.11
C SER A 79 2.44 -10.76 -8.38
N THR A 80 2.64 -10.09 -7.25
CA THR A 80 3.84 -10.28 -6.42
C THR A 80 3.87 -11.67 -5.77
N ALA A 81 2.71 -12.24 -5.46
CA ALA A 81 2.62 -13.61 -4.96
C ALA A 81 2.98 -14.63 -6.06
N ALA A 82 2.66 -14.35 -7.32
CA ALA A 82 3.10 -15.15 -8.46
C ALA A 82 4.63 -15.09 -8.64
N ASP A 83 5.22 -13.90 -8.64
CA ASP A 83 6.68 -13.74 -8.67
C ASP A 83 7.33 -14.48 -7.49
N PHE A 84 6.73 -14.37 -6.30
CA PHE A 84 7.23 -15.05 -5.11
C PHE A 84 7.15 -16.58 -5.23
N ARG A 85 6.07 -17.12 -5.80
CA ARG A 85 5.90 -18.55 -6.10
C ARG A 85 7.01 -19.05 -7.02
N ASP A 86 7.33 -18.30 -8.06
CA ASP A 86 8.37 -18.68 -9.02
C ASP A 86 9.76 -18.65 -8.36
N HIS A 87 10.05 -17.61 -7.57
CA HIS A 87 11.28 -17.53 -6.79
C HIS A 87 11.41 -18.67 -5.76
N LEU A 88 10.32 -19.09 -5.10
CA LEU A 88 10.35 -20.25 -4.19
C LEU A 88 10.79 -21.54 -4.90
N GLY A 89 10.42 -21.71 -6.18
CA GLY A 89 10.94 -22.78 -7.02
C GLY A 89 12.46 -22.73 -7.15
N THR A 90 13.00 -21.58 -7.56
CA THR A 90 14.44 -21.36 -7.72
C THR A 90 15.22 -21.52 -6.41
N PHE A 91 14.67 -21.01 -5.29
CA PHE A 91 15.30 -21.18 -3.97
C PHE A 91 15.28 -22.63 -3.51
N SER A 92 14.22 -23.38 -3.79
CA SER A 92 14.16 -24.80 -3.45
C SER A 92 15.12 -25.64 -4.27
N GLU A 93 15.26 -25.36 -5.56
CA GLU A 93 16.25 -26.02 -6.41
C GLU A 93 17.66 -25.74 -5.91
N PHE A 94 17.99 -24.48 -5.64
CA PHE A 94 19.28 -24.11 -5.05
C PHE A 94 19.51 -24.82 -3.71
N TYR A 95 18.50 -24.86 -2.82
CA TYR A 95 18.59 -25.54 -1.53
C TYR A 95 18.84 -27.05 -1.67
N SER A 96 18.26 -27.71 -2.68
CA SER A 96 18.48 -29.14 -2.94
C SER A 96 19.91 -29.46 -3.39
N GLN A 97 20.60 -28.49 -3.98
CA GLN A 97 22.00 -28.63 -4.41
C GLN A 97 22.98 -28.35 -3.27
N LEU A 98 22.53 -27.75 -2.17
CA LEU A 98 23.38 -27.49 -1.02
C LEU A 98 23.64 -28.80 -0.26
N GLY A 99 24.92 -29.13 -0.11
CA GLY A 99 25.37 -30.22 0.76
C GLY A 99 25.11 -29.95 2.24
N PRO A 100 25.68 -30.80 3.12
CA PRO A 100 25.60 -30.65 4.57
C PRO A 100 25.98 -29.23 5.03
N PRO A 101 25.44 -28.74 6.15
CA PRO A 101 25.83 -27.45 6.70
C PRO A 101 27.34 -27.42 6.97
N ASN A 102 28.05 -26.53 6.29
CA ASN A 102 29.49 -26.32 6.50
C ASN A 102 29.68 -25.00 7.23
N SER A 103 30.00 -25.07 8.52
CA SER A 103 30.22 -23.90 9.40
C SER A 103 31.29 -22.94 8.89
N ASP A 104 32.26 -23.46 8.13
CA ASP A 104 33.47 -22.73 7.74
C ASP A 104 33.27 -21.86 6.48
N THR A 105 32.18 -22.05 5.75
CA THR A 105 31.85 -21.35 4.50
C THR A 105 30.71 -20.34 4.61
N ILE A 106 30.18 -20.11 5.82
CA ILE A 106 29.05 -19.21 6.02
C ILE A 106 29.54 -17.75 5.91
N PRO A 107 29.04 -16.94 4.95
CA PRO A 107 29.36 -15.52 4.90
C PRO A 107 28.99 -14.82 6.21
N GLU A 108 29.62 -13.70 6.56
CA GLU A 108 29.38 -13.01 7.84
C GLU A 108 27.90 -12.59 8.05
N ASP A 109 27.15 -12.31 6.98
CA ASP A 109 25.70 -12.04 7.02
C ASP A 109 24.85 -13.34 6.98
N GLY A 110 25.45 -14.50 6.76
CA GLY A 110 24.78 -15.80 6.69
C GLY A 110 23.83 -15.95 5.50
N LYS A 111 23.95 -15.10 4.46
CA LYS A 111 23.14 -15.15 3.25
C LYS A 111 23.77 -16.08 2.22
N LEU A 112 22.99 -17.03 1.72
CA LEU A 112 23.40 -17.99 0.69
C LEU A 112 22.96 -17.54 -0.71
N LYS A 113 21.74 -17.02 -0.82
CA LYS A 113 21.18 -16.47 -2.07
C LYS A 113 20.20 -15.36 -1.73
N SER A 114 20.18 -14.31 -2.54
CA SER A 114 19.27 -13.18 -2.38
C SER A 114 18.59 -12.83 -3.69
N GLU A 115 17.30 -12.50 -3.62
CA GLU A 115 16.49 -11.97 -4.72
C GLU A 115 15.69 -10.76 -4.22
N MET A 116 15.19 -9.94 -5.15
CA MET A 116 14.30 -8.84 -4.80
C MET A 116 13.12 -8.72 -5.75
N MET A 117 11.95 -8.41 -5.18
CA MET A 117 10.75 -8.05 -5.93
C MET A 117 10.35 -6.62 -5.58
N ILE A 118 9.83 -5.89 -6.57
CA ILE A 118 9.40 -4.51 -6.41
C ILE A 118 7.95 -4.40 -6.89
N LYS A 119 7.08 -3.89 -6.02
CA LYS A 119 5.70 -3.56 -6.37
C LYS A 119 5.37 -2.15 -5.89
N ASP A 120 5.11 -1.24 -6.81
CA ASP A 120 4.90 0.18 -6.54
C ASP A 120 6.02 0.79 -5.68
N ASN A 121 5.72 1.19 -4.44
CA ASN A 121 6.64 1.73 -3.46
C ASN A 121 7.07 0.71 -2.38
N ARG A 122 6.80 -0.58 -2.60
CA ARG A 122 7.17 -1.68 -1.72
C ARG A 122 8.29 -2.50 -2.35
N ARG A 123 9.27 -2.84 -1.53
CA ARG A 123 10.35 -3.76 -1.88
C ARG A 123 10.26 -4.99 -1.00
N TYR A 124 10.39 -6.14 -1.61
CA TYR A 124 10.41 -7.43 -0.95
C TYR A 124 11.79 -8.03 -1.18
N TYR A 125 12.53 -8.22 -0.09
CA TYR A 125 13.84 -8.86 -0.12
C TYR A 125 13.67 -10.32 0.28
N LEU A 126 14.15 -11.23 -0.56
CA LEU A 126 14.10 -12.68 -0.37
C LEU A 126 15.53 -13.15 -0.10
N ASP A 127 15.87 -13.41 1.15
CA ASP A 127 17.21 -13.85 1.54
C ASP A 127 17.16 -15.29 2.07
N LEU A 128 17.72 -16.25 1.33
CA LEU A 128 17.96 -17.58 1.86
C LEU A 128 19.18 -17.52 2.77
N LYS A 129 18.98 -17.79 4.07
CA LYS A 129 20.00 -17.66 5.11
C LYS A 129 20.27 -18.99 5.81
N GLU A 130 21.48 -19.15 6.31
CA GLU A 130 21.92 -20.27 7.16
C GLU A 130 22.26 -19.77 8.56
N ASN A 131 21.79 -20.46 9.59
CA ASN A 131 22.15 -20.21 10.97
C ASN A 131 22.35 -21.54 11.73
N ALA A 132 22.71 -21.46 13.01
CA ALA A 132 22.91 -22.64 13.86
C ALA A 132 21.67 -23.55 14.01
N ARG A 133 20.47 -23.06 13.70
CA ARG A 133 19.22 -23.84 13.72
C ARG A 133 18.87 -24.45 12.36
N GLY A 134 19.62 -24.13 11.30
CA GLY A 134 19.41 -24.58 9.94
C GLY A 134 19.20 -23.44 8.94
N ARG A 135 18.66 -23.80 7.78
CA ARG A 135 18.44 -22.87 6.66
C ARG A 135 17.00 -22.37 6.63
N PHE A 136 16.81 -21.10 6.29
CA PHE A 136 15.49 -20.48 6.20
C PHE A 136 15.49 -19.33 5.19
N LEU A 137 14.37 -19.15 4.50
CA LEU A 137 14.12 -18.02 3.63
C LEU A 137 13.50 -16.87 4.44
N ARG A 138 14.24 -15.75 4.54
CA ARG A 138 13.74 -14.51 5.13
C ARG A 138 13.11 -13.65 4.05
N VAL A 139 11.82 -13.36 4.20
CA VAL A 139 11.07 -12.47 3.33
C VAL A 139 10.84 -11.16 4.08
N SER A 140 11.53 -10.10 3.68
CA SER A 140 11.42 -8.77 4.31
C SER A 140 10.70 -7.79 3.39
N GLN A 141 9.60 -7.24 3.86
CA GLN A 141 8.84 -6.19 3.20
C GLN A 141 9.26 -4.82 3.75
N THR A 142 9.64 -3.90 2.87
CA THR A 142 9.96 -2.50 3.21
C THR A 142 9.28 -1.52 2.27
N ILE A 143 9.04 -0.29 2.75
CA ILE A 143 8.49 0.81 1.96
C ILE A 143 9.62 1.81 1.70
N THR A 144 9.80 2.24 0.45
CA THR A 144 10.96 3.06 -0.02
C THR A 144 11.15 4.41 0.69
N ARG A 145 10.19 4.89 1.48
CA ARG A 145 10.26 6.17 2.21
C ARG A 145 10.34 6.02 3.74
N GLY A 146 11.06 5.01 4.23
CA GLY A 146 11.26 4.80 5.67
C GLY A 146 10.01 4.33 6.42
N GLY A 147 9.08 3.67 5.71
CA GLY A 147 7.87 3.11 6.32
C GLY A 147 8.12 1.87 7.17
N PRO A 148 7.07 1.34 7.81
CA PRO A 148 7.17 0.14 8.64
C PRO A 148 7.78 -1.03 7.85
N ARG A 149 8.70 -1.74 8.50
CA ARG A 149 9.32 -2.97 7.98
C ARG A 149 8.64 -4.15 8.62
N SER A 150 8.26 -5.12 7.83
CA SER A 150 7.76 -6.40 8.32
C SER A 150 8.49 -7.53 7.64
N GLN A 151 8.58 -8.68 8.32
CA GLN A 151 9.29 -9.82 7.77
C GLN A 151 8.66 -11.12 8.26
N VAL A 152 8.82 -12.17 7.46
CA VAL A 152 8.56 -13.55 7.85
C VAL A 152 9.78 -14.41 7.53
N ALA A 153 9.95 -15.50 8.27
CA ALA A 153 11.07 -16.43 8.14
C ALA A 153 10.55 -17.85 7.95
N ILE A 154 10.53 -18.29 6.70
CA ILE A 154 10.03 -19.58 6.25
C ILE A 154 11.17 -20.60 6.33
N PRO A 155 11.07 -21.68 7.12
CA PRO A 155 12.09 -22.72 7.14
C PRO A 155 12.29 -23.35 5.75
N ALA A 156 13.54 -23.63 5.37
CA ALA A 156 13.86 -24.04 3.99
C ALA A 156 13.13 -25.33 3.57
N GLN A 157 12.96 -26.30 4.48
CA GLN A 157 12.24 -27.54 4.15
C GLN A 157 10.74 -27.34 3.84
N GLY A 158 10.15 -26.20 4.23
CA GLY A 158 8.75 -25.88 3.94
C GLY A 158 8.55 -25.00 2.70
N MET A 159 9.60 -24.67 1.95
CA MET A 159 9.49 -23.79 0.77
C MET A 159 8.63 -24.40 -0.33
N ILE A 160 8.73 -25.72 -0.56
CA ILE A 160 7.92 -26.42 -1.57
C ILE A 160 6.44 -26.41 -1.17
N GLU A 161 6.13 -26.78 0.07
CA GLU A 161 4.74 -26.76 0.54
C GLU A 161 4.15 -25.34 0.46
N PHE A 162 4.93 -24.32 0.81
CA PHE A 162 4.52 -22.93 0.68
C PHE A 162 4.25 -22.54 -0.77
N ARG A 163 5.12 -22.96 -1.71
CA ARG A 163 4.96 -22.75 -3.16
C ARG A 163 3.70 -23.40 -3.70
N ASP A 164 3.43 -24.64 -3.30
CA ASP A 164 2.28 -25.41 -3.79
C ASP A 164 0.98 -24.78 -3.28
N ASN A 165 0.93 -24.40 -2.00
CA ASN A 165 -0.21 -23.67 -1.44
C ASN A 165 -0.43 -22.30 -2.11
N LEU A 166 0.64 -21.56 -2.45
CA LEU A 166 0.51 -20.34 -3.25
C LEU A 166 0.00 -20.63 -4.66
N THR A 167 0.45 -21.73 -5.28
CA THR A 167 0.00 -22.12 -6.62
C THR A 167 -1.50 -22.37 -6.64
N ASP A 168 -2.02 -23.17 -5.70
CA ASP A 168 -3.46 -23.43 -5.62
C ASP A 168 -4.27 -22.13 -5.45
N LEU A 169 -3.80 -21.22 -4.59
CA LEU A 169 -4.46 -19.93 -4.39
C LEU A 169 -4.40 -19.03 -5.64
N LEU A 170 -3.28 -19.03 -6.36
CA LEU A 170 -3.12 -18.24 -7.57
C LEU A 170 -3.91 -18.82 -8.76
N ASP A 171 -4.05 -20.13 -8.83
CA ASP A 171 -4.85 -20.80 -9.86
C ASP A 171 -6.35 -20.52 -9.63
N GLU A 172 -6.81 -20.47 -8.38
CA GLU A 172 -8.20 -20.17 -8.03
C GLU A 172 -8.53 -18.66 -8.15
N PHE A 173 -7.66 -17.78 -7.66
CA PHE A 173 -7.95 -16.34 -7.55
C PHE A 173 -7.31 -15.47 -8.64
N GLY A 174 -6.43 -16.05 -9.46
CA GLY A 174 -5.67 -15.39 -10.53
C GLY A 174 -4.35 -14.77 -10.07
N THR A 175 -3.62 -14.18 -11.01
CA THR A 175 -2.36 -13.42 -10.73
C THR A 175 -2.53 -11.92 -10.92
N ASP A 176 -3.72 -11.46 -11.28
CA ASP A 176 -4.05 -10.06 -11.48
C ASP A 176 -4.45 -9.41 -10.15
N ASP A 177 -3.90 -8.24 -9.85
CA ASP A 177 -4.07 -7.56 -8.56
C ASP A 177 -5.47 -6.98 -8.34
N GLY A 178 -6.31 -7.03 -9.37
CA GLY A 178 -7.63 -6.44 -9.35
C GLY A 178 -7.56 -4.93 -9.62
N GLY A 179 -8.06 -4.56 -10.78
CA GLY A 179 -8.28 -3.20 -11.24
C GLY A 179 -9.15 -3.23 -12.49
N PHE A 180 -9.58 -2.07 -13.00
CA PHE A 180 -10.39 -2.01 -14.22
C PHE A 180 -9.61 -2.66 -15.37
N LYS A 181 -10.23 -3.66 -16.03
CA LYS A 181 -9.64 -4.45 -17.13
C LYS A 181 -9.95 -3.92 -18.53
N GLY A 182 -10.57 -2.74 -18.63
CA GLY A 182 -10.79 -2.10 -19.92
C GLY A 182 -9.58 -1.25 -20.31
N ASP A 183 -9.38 -1.07 -21.61
CA ASP A 183 -8.41 -0.08 -22.10
C ASP A 183 -8.75 1.29 -21.52
N LEU A 184 -7.76 1.92 -20.90
CA LEU A 184 -7.91 3.29 -20.42
C LEU A 184 -7.94 4.22 -21.63
N PRO A 185 -8.75 5.30 -21.58
CA PRO A 185 -8.78 6.28 -22.66
C PRO A 185 -7.40 6.87 -22.93
N ASP A 186 -7.08 7.10 -24.20
CA ASP A 186 -5.84 7.76 -24.60
C ASP A 186 -5.71 9.13 -23.94
N GLY A 187 -4.50 9.41 -23.47
CA GLY A 187 -4.15 10.70 -22.89
C GLY A 187 -4.35 11.82 -23.92
N ARG A 188 -4.84 12.97 -23.45
CA ARG A 188 -4.94 14.18 -24.29
C ARG A 188 -3.92 15.20 -23.83
N HIS A 189 -3.53 16.09 -24.73
CA HIS A 189 -2.74 17.25 -24.34
C HIS A 189 -3.24 18.50 -25.05
N MET A 190 -2.96 19.65 -24.46
CA MET A 190 -3.18 20.95 -25.09
C MET A 190 -1.98 21.84 -24.81
N ARG A 191 -1.67 22.71 -25.77
CA ARG A 191 -0.66 23.74 -25.62
C ARG A 191 -1.34 25.10 -25.48
N VAL A 192 -0.95 25.85 -24.45
CA VAL A 192 -1.37 27.22 -24.22
C VAL A 192 -0.12 28.04 -23.98
N ASP A 193 0.19 28.99 -24.87
CA ASP A 193 1.41 29.79 -24.85
C ASP A 193 2.70 28.93 -24.75
N ASN A 194 3.46 29.12 -23.66
CA ASN A 194 4.69 28.39 -23.33
C ASN A 194 4.44 27.20 -22.38
N LYS A 195 3.18 26.78 -22.21
CA LYS A 195 2.76 25.70 -21.32
C LYS A 195 2.11 24.58 -22.11
N ASN A 196 2.47 23.35 -21.76
CA ASN A 196 1.82 22.14 -22.25
C ASN A 196 1.09 21.48 -21.08
N PHE A 197 -0.20 21.22 -21.24
CA PHE A 197 -1.01 20.48 -20.29
C PHE A 197 -1.26 19.08 -20.83
N TYR A 198 -0.90 18.07 -20.06
CA TYR A 198 -1.14 16.66 -20.36
C TYR A 198 -2.22 16.12 -19.41
N PHE A 199 -3.17 15.37 -19.96
CA PHE A 199 -4.30 14.76 -19.28
C PHE A 199 -4.20 13.25 -19.46
N ASP A 200 -3.49 12.60 -18.56
CA ASP A 200 -3.19 11.17 -18.64
C ASP A 200 -4.16 10.41 -17.73
N VAL A 201 -4.96 9.51 -18.29
CA VAL A 201 -5.75 8.58 -17.49
C VAL A 201 -4.85 7.41 -17.09
N GLY A 202 -4.73 7.18 -15.80
CA GLY A 202 -3.91 6.11 -15.24
C GLY A 202 -4.68 5.30 -14.20
N GLN A 203 -4.11 4.16 -13.85
CA GLN A 203 -4.65 3.28 -12.82
C GLN A 203 -3.57 2.99 -11.78
N ASN A 204 -3.97 3.00 -10.52
CA ASN A 204 -3.14 2.52 -9.42
C ASN A 204 -4.00 1.75 -8.41
N ASN A 205 -3.38 1.29 -7.33
CA ASN A 205 -4.04 0.53 -6.26
C ASN A 205 -5.11 1.34 -5.49
N ARG A 206 -5.43 2.58 -5.86
CA ARG A 206 -6.53 3.38 -5.30
C ARG A 206 -7.69 3.52 -6.30
N GLY A 207 -7.55 3.02 -7.52
CA GLY A 207 -8.51 3.12 -8.61
C GLY A 207 -7.99 3.90 -9.82
N ILE A 208 -8.89 4.22 -10.73
CA ILE A 208 -8.62 5.06 -11.89
C ILE A 208 -8.45 6.51 -11.45
N TYR A 209 -7.51 7.21 -12.05
CA TYR A 209 -7.26 8.63 -11.82
C TYR A 209 -6.88 9.33 -13.12
N MET A 210 -7.08 10.64 -13.17
CA MET A 210 -6.53 11.50 -14.20
C MET A 210 -5.38 12.29 -13.61
N ARG A 211 -4.21 12.22 -14.25
CA ARG A 211 -3.07 13.08 -13.92
C ARG A 211 -3.06 14.25 -14.89
N ILE A 212 -3.22 15.45 -14.34
CA ILE A 212 -3.12 16.69 -15.10
C ILE A 212 -1.74 17.26 -14.83
N SER A 213 -0.84 17.19 -15.83
CA SER A 213 0.52 17.73 -15.74
C SER A 213 0.62 19.04 -16.50
N GLU A 214 1.07 20.11 -15.85
CA GLU A 214 1.50 21.35 -16.49
C GLU A 214 3.02 21.31 -16.66
N VAL A 215 3.47 21.44 -17.90
CA VAL A 215 4.88 21.50 -18.28
C VAL A 215 5.14 22.87 -18.90
N THR A 216 5.90 23.70 -18.20
CA THR A 216 6.33 25.00 -18.74
C THR A 216 7.68 24.85 -19.42
N THR A 217 7.75 25.17 -20.70
CA THR A 217 9.01 25.21 -21.47
C THR A 217 9.52 26.64 -21.47
N THR A 218 10.35 26.99 -20.49
CA THR A 218 11.06 28.28 -20.47
C THR A 218 12.52 28.11 -20.85
N VAL A 219 13.14 29.18 -21.33
CA VAL A 219 14.57 29.25 -21.68
C VAL A 219 15.50 28.86 -20.52
N LYS A 220 15.01 28.91 -19.26
CA LYS A 220 15.78 28.63 -18.03
C LYS A 220 15.51 27.27 -17.39
N GLY A 221 14.70 26.40 -18.00
CA GLY A 221 14.47 25.03 -17.53
C GLY A 221 13.03 24.54 -17.67
N ASN A 222 12.87 23.22 -17.54
CA ASN A 222 11.59 22.51 -17.61
C ASN A 222 10.97 22.42 -16.20
N PHE A 223 9.99 23.27 -15.91
CA PHE A 223 9.20 23.16 -14.68
C PHE A 223 7.98 22.29 -14.94
N ARG A 224 7.83 21.21 -14.16
CA ARG A 224 6.68 20.30 -14.22
C ARG A 224 5.93 20.30 -12.90
N THR A 225 4.68 20.72 -12.94
CA THR A 225 3.72 20.62 -11.84
C THR A 225 2.61 19.65 -12.26
N ALA A 226 2.01 18.93 -11.31
CA ALA A 226 0.93 18.02 -11.64
C ALA A 226 -0.01 17.78 -10.46
N ILE A 227 -1.29 17.57 -10.77
CA ILE A 227 -2.31 17.11 -9.83
C ILE A 227 -2.81 15.72 -10.22
N THR A 228 -3.41 15.01 -9.27
CA THR A 228 -4.01 13.69 -9.51
C THR A 228 -5.44 13.72 -9.02
N VAL A 229 -6.38 13.54 -9.95
CA VAL A 229 -7.82 13.62 -9.70
C VAL A 229 -8.40 12.20 -9.76
N PRO A 230 -8.90 11.64 -8.64
CA PRO A 230 -9.56 10.34 -8.65
C PRO A 230 -10.80 10.34 -9.55
N GLU A 231 -11.05 9.23 -10.24
CA GLU A 231 -12.17 9.08 -11.20
C GLU A 231 -13.53 9.45 -10.59
N LYS A 232 -13.79 8.96 -9.37
CA LYS A 232 -15.00 9.28 -8.59
C LYS A 232 -15.29 10.78 -8.38
N SER A 233 -14.31 11.65 -8.60
CA SER A 233 -14.42 13.09 -8.43
C SER A 233 -14.58 13.84 -9.75
N TRP A 234 -14.44 13.19 -10.91
CA TRP A 234 -14.42 13.86 -12.22
C TRP A 234 -15.71 14.64 -12.50
N SER A 235 -16.89 14.07 -12.22
CA SER A 235 -18.17 14.77 -12.42
C SER A 235 -18.23 16.08 -11.64
N ARG A 236 -17.80 16.08 -10.36
CA ARG A 236 -17.77 17.30 -9.54
C ARG A 236 -16.76 18.33 -10.05
N PHE A 237 -15.58 17.88 -10.47
CA PHE A 237 -14.58 18.75 -11.09
C PHE A 237 -15.11 19.43 -12.35
N ARG A 238 -15.78 18.65 -13.22
CA ARG A 238 -16.42 19.14 -14.44
C ARG A 238 -17.50 20.18 -14.10
N ASP A 239 -18.36 19.88 -13.13
CA ASP A 239 -19.48 20.75 -12.78
C ASP A 239 -18.97 22.08 -12.20
N TYR A 240 -18.02 22.05 -11.27
CA TYR A 240 -17.39 23.28 -10.78
C TYR A 240 -16.72 24.09 -11.90
N PHE A 241 -15.99 23.43 -12.81
CA PHE A 241 -15.34 24.12 -13.92
C PHE A 241 -16.36 24.77 -14.86
N ARG A 242 -17.46 24.06 -15.16
CA ARG A 242 -18.60 24.59 -15.95
C ARG A 242 -19.20 25.83 -15.29
N ASP A 243 -19.52 25.75 -14.00
CA ASP A 243 -20.10 26.87 -13.26
C ASP A 243 -19.20 28.13 -13.33
N TYR A 244 -17.87 27.94 -13.27
CA TYR A 244 -16.93 29.05 -13.43
C TYR A 244 -16.88 29.60 -14.86
N CYS A 245 -16.96 28.74 -15.88
CA CYS A 245 -17.04 29.19 -17.27
C CYS A 245 -18.29 30.07 -17.51
N GLU A 246 -19.45 29.67 -16.99
CA GLU A 246 -20.70 30.41 -17.11
C GLU A 246 -20.62 31.77 -16.40
N LYS A 247 -20.14 31.79 -15.15
CA LYS A 247 -19.95 33.04 -14.39
C LYS A 247 -18.97 34.02 -15.06
N MET A 248 -17.91 33.50 -15.67
CA MET A 248 -16.94 34.35 -16.39
C MET A 248 -17.53 34.91 -17.69
N ALA A 249 -18.39 34.15 -18.38
CA ALA A 249 -19.12 34.66 -19.54
C ALA A 249 -20.05 35.82 -19.16
N GLU A 250 -20.83 35.66 -18.08
CA GLU A 250 -21.71 36.74 -17.58
C GLU A 250 -20.93 38.01 -17.16
N CYS A 251 -19.75 37.86 -16.56
CA CYS A 251 -18.89 39.00 -16.20
C CYS A 251 -18.33 39.72 -17.43
N ASN A 252 -17.98 38.97 -18.49
CA ASN A 252 -17.52 39.56 -19.74
C ASN A 252 -18.67 40.29 -20.47
N GLU A 253 -19.88 39.75 -20.47
CA GLU A 253 -21.03 40.43 -21.08
C GLU A 253 -21.37 41.75 -20.38
N LYS A 254 -21.33 41.78 -19.04
CA LYS A 254 -21.57 43.00 -18.22
C LYS A 254 -20.49 44.07 -18.39
N SER A 255 -19.24 43.68 -18.63
CA SER A 255 -18.14 44.62 -18.88
C SER A 255 -18.17 45.19 -20.31
N THR A 256 -18.71 44.45 -21.28
CA THR A 256 -18.87 44.93 -22.66
C THR A 256 -20.01 45.94 -22.79
N THR A 257 -21.10 45.80 -22.02
CA THR A 257 -22.24 46.75 -22.02
C THR A 257 -21.98 48.06 -21.28
N ALA A 258 -21.06 48.08 -20.30
CA ALA A 258 -20.72 49.30 -19.55
C ALA A 258 -19.87 50.31 -20.33
N THR A 259 -19.27 49.90 -21.46
CA THR A 259 -18.35 50.75 -22.25
C THR A 259 -19.06 51.47 -23.41
N SER A 260 -20.33 51.18 -23.68
CA SER A 260 -21.11 51.77 -24.79
C SER A 260 -22.13 52.81 -24.32
N VAL A 261 -21.68 53.85 -23.60
CA VAL A 261 -22.48 55.08 -23.41
C VAL A 261 -22.05 56.08 -24.50
N PRO A 262 -22.92 56.50 -25.43
CA PRO A 262 -22.54 57.46 -26.47
C PRO A 262 -22.42 58.86 -25.86
N ALA A 263 -21.31 59.53 -26.14
CA ALA A 263 -21.09 60.94 -25.80
C ALA A 263 -22.06 61.81 -26.59
N GLU A 264 -23.03 62.41 -25.89
CA GLU A 264 -23.97 63.37 -26.44
C GLU A 264 -23.22 64.67 -26.77
N SER A 265 -23.08 64.96 -28.07
CA SER A 265 -22.41 66.14 -28.60
C SER A 265 -23.30 67.38 -28.44
N ALA A 266 -23.05 68.18 -27.40
CA ALA A 266 -23.58 69.53 -27.30
C ALA A 266 -22.87 70.46 -28.32
N SER A 267 -23.63 71.02 -29.25
CA SER A 267 -23.16 71.97 -30.26
C SER A 267 -23.01 73.39 -29.67
N PRO A 268 -21.98 74.17 -30.03
CA PRO A 268 -21.95 75.60 -29.76
C PRO A 268 -22.56 76.42 -30.92
N GLN A 269 -23.08 77.60 -30.57
CA GLN A 269 -23.64 78.62 -31.48
C GLN A 269 -22.64 79.15 -32.49
#